data_AF-A0A1G7A2H0-F1
#
_entry.id   AF-A0A1G7A2H0-F1
#
_cell.length_a   1.000
_cell.length_b   1.000
_cell.length_c   1.000
_cell.angle_alpha   90.00
_cell.angle_beta   90.00
_cell.angle_gamma   90.00
#
_symmetry.space_group_name_H-M   'P 1'
#
loop_
_entity.id
_entity.type
_entity.pdbx_description
1 polymer ?
#
loop_
_entity_poly.entity_id
_entity_poly.type
_entity_poly.pdbx_seq_one_letter_code
_entity_poly.pdbx_strand_id
1 'polypeptide(L)' 'MMTSPRLRSLEDKHAILEREIGAQGARPRPDELELARLKREKLRLREEIEKLRRAN' A
#
# COMPACT_ATOMS: atom_id res chain seq x y z
N MET A 1 16.88 16.64 1.53
CA MET A 1 15.82 16.27 2.48
C MET A 1 16.01 14.82 2.86
N MET A 2 16.27 14.52 4.13
CA MET A 2 16.41 13.14 4.63
C MET A 2 15.02 12.53 4.73
N THR A 3 14.57 11.81 3.69
CA THR A 3 13.42 10.93 3.80
C THR A 3 13.70 9.92 4.90
N SER A 4 12.96 10.00 6.00
CA SER A 4 13.13 9.09 7.14
C SER A 4 13.13 7.63 6.64
N PRO A 5 14.06 6.76 7.07
CA PRO A 5 14.13 5.36 6.63
C PRO A 5 12.79 4.62 6.75
N ARG A 6 11.97 5.00 7.74
CA ARG A 6 10.60 4.48 7.90
C ARG A 6 9.68 4.84 6.74
N LEU A 7 9.74 6.08 6.24
CA LEU A 7 8.89 6.53 5.15
C LEU A 7 9.18 5.73 3.88
N ARG A 8 10.46 5.53 3.57
CA ARG A 8 10.88 4.76 2.40
C ARG A 8 10.43 3.30 2.47
N SER A 9 10.57 2.66 3.63
CA SER A 9 10.07 1.29 3.83
C SER A 9 8.55 1.18 3.68
N LEU A 10 7.80 2.21 4.08
CA LEU A 10 6.34 2.24 3.90
C LEU A 10 5.95 2.47 2.43
N GLU A 11 6.67 3.34 1.72
CA GLU A 11 6.47 3.56 0.28
C GLU A 11 6.76 2.28 -0.53
N ASP A 12 7.82 1.54 -0.19
CA ASP A 12 8.14 0.24 -0.79
C ASP A 12 7.02 -0.79 -0.54
N LYS A 13 6.52 -0.89 0.70
CA LYS A 13 5.37 -1.76 1.04
C LYS A 13 4.11 -1.37 0.26
N HIS A 14 3.84 -0.08 0.12
CA HIS A 14 2.70 0.41 -0.66
C HIS A 14 2.82 0.02 -2.13
N ALA A 15 4.01 0.13 -2.73
CA ALA A 15 4.25 -0.27 -4.12
C ALA A 15 4.06 -1.78 -4.34
N ILE A 16 4.45 -2.61 -3.37
CA ILE A 16 4.21 -4.07 -3.41
C ILE A 16 2.71 -4.37 -3.37
N LEU A 17 1.98 -3.76 -2.44
CA LEU A 17 0.51 -3.91 -2.32
C LEU A 17 -0.22 -3.48 -3.59
N GLU A 18 0.20 -2.39 -4.26
CA GLU A 18 -0.38 -2.01 -5.55
C GLU A 18 -0.15 -3.03 -6.65
N ARG A 19 1.04 -3.63 -6.71
CA ARG A 19 1.34 -4.71 -7.65
C ARG A 19 0.50 -5.94 -7.37
N GLU A 20 0.34 -6.33 -6.10
CA GLU A 20 -0.50 -7.49 -5.74
C GLU A 20 -1.97 -7.26 -6.06
N ILE A 21 -2.50 -6.06 -5.80
CA ILE A 21 -3.86 -5.68 -6.19
C ILE A 21 -4.05 -5.77 -7.71
N GLY A 22 -3.09 -5.24 -8.48
CA GLY A 22 -3.12 -5.30 -9.94
C GLY A 22 -3.04 -6.73 -10.48
N ALA A 23 -2.15 -7.54 -9.90
CA ALA A 23 -1.98 -8.95 -10.27
C ALA A 23 -3.22 -9.78 -9.94
N GLN A 24 -3.85 -9.56 -8.78
CA GLN A 24 -5.10 -10.23 -8.40
C GLN A 24 -6.28 -9.79 -9.28
N GLY A 25 -6.37 -8.50 -9.61
CA GLY A 25 -7.41 -7.97 -10.50
C GLY A 25 -7.28 -8.43 -11.96
N ALA A 26 -6.06 -8.75 -12.41
CA ALA A 26 -5.80 -9.29 -13.73
C ALA A 26 -6.15 -10.79 -13.85
N ARG A 27 -6.45 -11.47 -12.75
CA ARG A 27 -6.84 -12.89 -12.79
C ARG A 27 -8.25 -13.05 -13.38
N PRO A 28 -8.50 -14.10 -14.19
CA PRO A 28 -9.82 -14.38 -14.76
C PRO A 28 -10.91 -14.63 -13.70
N ARG A 29 -10.50 -15.06 -12.49
CA ARG A 29 -11.35 -15.10 -11.30
C ARG A 29 -10.62 -14.35 -10.18
N PRO A 30 -10.84 -13.04 -10.04
CA PRO A 30 -10.26 -12.29 -8.94
C PRO A 30 -10.93 -12.71 -7.64
N ASP A 31 -10.13 -12.94 -6.60
CA ASP A 31 -10.66 -13.12 -5.25
C ASP A 31 -11.05 -11.73 -4.71
N GLU A 32 -12.33 -11.41 -4.75
CA GLU A 32 -12.84 -10.10 -4.34
C GLU A 32 -12.61 -9.82 -2.84
N LEU A 33 -12.58 -10.85 -1.98
CA LEU A 33 -12.30 -10.72 -0.56
C LEU A 33 -10.83 -10.36 -0.34
N GLU A 34 -9.92 -11.04 -1.04
CA GLU A 34 -8.49 -10.75 -1.06
C GLU A 34 -8.25 -9.32 -1.57
N LEU A 35 -8.87 -8.94 -2.68
CA LEU A 35 -8.79 -7.60 -3.26
C LEU A 35 -9.30 -6.52 -2.31
N ALA A 36 -10.41 -6.78 -1.62
CA ALA A 36 -10.96 -5.85 -0.62
C ALA A 36 -10.03 -5.71 0.60
N ARG A 37 -9.41 -6.81 1.05
CA ARG A 37 -8.38 -6.78 2.11
C ARG A 37 -7.16 -5.96 1.68
N LEU A 38 -6.59 -6.26 0.52
CA LEU A 38 -5.41 -5.56 0.00
C LEU A 38 -5.69 -4.07 -0.20
N LYS A 39 -6.86 -3.69 -0.74
CA LYS A 39 -7.28 -2.28 -0.88
C LYS A 39 -7.39 -1.57 0.47
N ARG A 40 -7.93 -2.21 1.50
CA ARG A 40 -8.00 -1.65 2.87
C ARG A 40 -6.61 -1.48 3.47
N GLU A 41 -5.73 -2.46 3.28
CA GLU A 41 -4.36 -2.41 3.78
C GLU A 41 -3.57 -1.29 3.10
N LYS A 42 -3.70 -1.16 1.78
CA LYS A 42 -3.18 -0.03 1.01
C LYS A 42 -3.67 1.32 1.56
N LEU A 43 -4.97 1.42 1.87
CA LEU A 43 -5.55 2.66 2.40
C LEU A 43 -4.90 3.03 3.74
N ARG A 44 -4.77 2.07 4.66
CA ARG A 44 -4.10 2.26 5.97
C ARG A 44 -2.64 2.68 5.82
N LEU A 45 -1.90 2.01 4.93
CA LEU A 45 -0.50 2.34 4.64
C LEU A 45 -0.36 3.76 4.11
N ARG A 46 -1.26 4.18 3.21
CA ARG A 46 -1.29 5.55 2.71
C ARG A 46 -1.58 6.56 3.82
N GLU A 47 -2.54 6.28 4.71
CA GLU A 47 -2.83 7.14 5.87
C GLU A 47 -1.63 7.24 6.81
N GLU A 48 -0.93 6.14 7.05
CA GLU A 48 0.26 6.12 7.91
C GLU A 48 1.43 6.88 7.29
N ILE A 49 1.63 6.76 5.97
CA ILE A 49 2.59 7.56 5.19
C ILE A 49 2.26 9.05 5.30
N GLU A 50 1.01 9.43 5.05
CA GLU A 50 0.55 10.83 5.15
C GLU A 50 0.71 11.38 6.57
N LYS A 51 0.40 10.58 7.59
CA LYS A 51 0.59 10.95 8.99
C LYS A 51 2.06 11.18 9.32
N LEU A 52 2.95 10.32 8.86
CA LEU A 52 4.40 10.47 9.05
C LEU A 52 4.97 11.64 8.25
N ARG A 53 4.46 11.91 7.05
CA ARG A 53 4.81 13.08 6.24
C ARG A 53 4.38 14.40 6.89
N ARG A 54 3.24 14.42 7.59
CA ARG A 54 2.78 15.60 8.34
C ARG A 54 3.49 15.80 9.67
N ALA A 55 3.96 14.71 10.28
CA ALA A 55 4.62 14.73 11.58
C ALA A 55 6.12 15.08 11.52
N ASN A 56 6.69 15.21 10.32
CA ASN A 56 8.10 15.50 10.05
C ASN A 56 8.24 16.72 9.14
#